data_AF-A0A0M4MVJ3-F1
#
_entry.id   AF-A0A0M4MVJ3-F1
#
_cell.length_a   1.000
_cell.length_b   1.000
_cell.length_c   1.000
_cell.angle_alpha   90.00
_cell.angle_beta   90.00
_cell.angle_gamma   90.00
#
_symmetry.space_group_name_H-M   'P 1'
#
loop_
_entity.id
_entity.type
_entity.pdbx_description
1 polymer ?
#
loop_
_entity_poly.entity_id
_entity_poly.type
_entity_poly.pdbx_seq_one_letter_code
_entity_poly.pdbx_strand_id
1 'polypeptide(L)' 'MDLLNLRSRARQFMALGAVAIIAGTGIMVHGEMNFGDGVLIAGIVLFILGAILLAQTPTGDSDAG' A
#
# COMPACT_ATOMS: atom_id res chain seq x y z
N MET A 1 6.61 -6.54 19.59
CA MET A 1 6.99 -5.65 18.47
C MET A 1 6.26 -4.34 18.69
N ASP A 2 6.95 -3.22 18.53
CA ASP A 2 6.41 -1.90 18.84
C ASP A 2 5.27 -1.54 17.85
N LEU A 3 4.05 -1.38 18.36
CA LEU A 3 2.82 -1.26 17.56
C LEU A 3 2.81 0.02 16.70
N LEU A 4 3.47 1.08 17.16
CA LEU A 4 3.66 2.32 16.40
C LEU A 4 4.53 2.08 15.15
N ASN A 5 5.55 1.22 15.27
CA ASN A 5 6.39 0.84 14.13
C ASN A 5 5.63 0.00 13.11
N LEU A 6 4.69 -0.85 13.54
CA LEU A 6 3.84 -1.62 12.63
C LEU A 6 2.90 -0.71 11.82
N ARG A 7 2.27 0.27 12.48
CA ARG A 7 1.39 1.26 11.83
C ARG A 7 2.15 2.15 10.84
N SER A 8 3.36 2.59 11.19
CA SER A 8 4.22 3.37 10.29
C SER A 8 4.61 2.57 9.05
N ARG A 9 5.04 1.31 9.21
CA ARG A 9 5.37 0.41 8.10
C ARG A 9 4.16 0.11 7.22
N ALA A 10 3.00 -0.14 7.82
CA ALA A 10 1.75 -0.36 7.08
C ALA A 10 1.43 0.83 6.15
N ARG A 11 1.58 2.06 6.64
CA ARG A 11 1.42 3.27 5.82
C ARG A 11 2.47 3.40 4.72
N GLN A 12 3.72 3.01 4.98
CA GLN A 12 4.77 2.99 3.96
C GLN A 12 4.45 2.00 2.84
N PHE A 13 3.95 0.80 3.17
CA PHE A 13 3.50 -0.17 2.16
C PHE A 13 2.33 0.34 1.34
N MET A 14 1.34 0.98 1.97
CA MET A 14 0.25 1.62 1.23
C MET A 14 0.76 2.75 0.32
N ALA A 15 1.67 3.61 0.80
CA ALA A 15 2.23 4.68 -0.01
C ALA A 15 3.01 4.13 -1.22
N LEU A 16 3.85 3.12 -1.02
CA LEU A 16 4.61 2.49 -2.09
C LEU A 16 3.70 1.79 -3.10
N GLY A 17 2.66 1.10 -2.62
CA GLY A 17 1.64 0.48 -3.46
C GLY A 17 0.88 1.51 -4.32
N ALA A 18 0.48 2.64 -3.73
CA ALA A 18 -0.19 3.72 -4.45
C ALA A 18 0.71 4.32 -5.55
N VAL A 19 1.99 4.54 -5.26
CA VAL A 19 2.96 5.02 -6.25
C VAL A 19 3.12 4.02 -7.40
N ALA A 20 3.21 2.72 -7.09
CA ALA A 20 3.32 1.67 -8.11
C ALA A 20 2.06 1.57 -8.99
N ILE A 21 0.86 1.75 -8.42
CA ILE A 21 -0.39 1.81 -9.20
C ILE A 21 -0.33 2.98 -10.21
N ILE A 22 0.01 4.17 -9.74
CA ILE A 22 0.10 5.37 -10.59
C ILE A 22 1.17 5.20 -11.66
N ALA A 23 2.34 4.67 -11.29
CA ALA A 23 3.43 4.41 -12.23
C ALA A 23 3.03 3.35 -13.28
N GLY A 24 2.38 2.26 -12.87
CA GLY A 24 1.88 1.22 -13.77
C GLY A 24 0.88 1.78 -14.78
N THR A 25 -0.09 2.58 -14.33
CA THR A 25 -1.01 3.28 -15.23
C THR A 25 -0.28 4.23 -16.18
N GLY A 26 0.72 4.96 -15.70
CA GLY A 26 1.53 5.87 -16.54
C GLY A 26 2.34 5.14 -17.62
N ILE A 27 2.87 3.96 -17.32
CA ILE A 27 3.59 3.11 -18.27
C ILE A 27 2.65 2.59 -19.37
N MET A 28 1.43 2.18 -19.01
CA MET A 28 0.42 1.73 -19.97
C MET A 28 0.11 2.81 -21.02
N VAL A 29 0.08 4.09 -20.61
CA VAL A 29 -0.17 5.22 -21.52
C VAL A 29 0.92 5.35 -22.59
N HIS A 30 2.14 4.90 -22.32
CA HIS A 30 3.26 4.94 -23.27
C HIS A 30 3.33 3.69 -24.18
N GLY A 31 2.33 2.81 -24.13
CA GLY A 31 2.19 1.65 -25.02
C GLY A 31 2.74 0.33 -24.45
N GLU A 32 3.39 0.36 -23.28
CA GLU A 32 3.88 -0.84 -22.61
C GLU A 32 2.84 -1.46 -21.68
N MET A 33 1.76 -2.00 -22.27
CA MET A 33 0.63 -2.56 -21.50
C MET A 33 1.04 -3.71 -20.57
N ASN A 34 1.82 -4.68 -21.06
CA ASN A 34 2.19 -5.87 -20.27
C ASN A 34 3.06 -5.51 -19.05
N PHE A 35 4.02 -4.60 -19.23
CA PHE A 35 4.88 -4.16 -18.12
C PHE A 35 4.08 -3.27 -17.15
N GLY A 36 3.25 -2.37 -17.67
CA GLY A 36 2.36 -1.53 -16.87
C GLY A 36 1.36 -2.34 -16.03
N ASP A 37 0.77 -3.40 -16.59
CA ASP A 37 -0.11 -4.34 -15.89
C ASP A 37 0.61 -5.01 -14.72
N GLY A 38 1.83 -5.51 -14.95
CA GLY A 38 2.63 -6.15 -13.91
C GLY A 38 2.93 -5.18 -12.75
N VAL A 39 3.34 -3.95 -13.07
CA VAL A 39 3.64 -2.90 -12.08
C VAL A 39 2.38 -2.48 -11.32
N LEU A 40 1.24 -2.34 -12.02
CA LEU A 40 -0.04 -1.97 -11.41
C LEU A 40 -0.54 -3.06 -10.46
N ILE A 41 -0.54 -4.33 -10.88
CA ILE A 41 -0.98 -5.46 -10.05
C ILE A 41 -0.09 -5.59 -8.83
N ALA A 42 1.23 -5.49 -8.99
CA ALA A 42 2.16 -5.52 -7.87
C ALA A 42 1.88 -4.37 -6.88
N GLY A 43 1.59 -3.16 -7.39
CA GLY A 43 1.19 -2.02 -6.58
C GLY A 43 -0.11 -2.25 -5.79
N ILE A 44 -1.14 -2.81 -6.43
CA ILE A 44 -2.41 -3.17 -5.77
C ILE A 44 -2.17 -4.18 -4.65
N VAL A 45 -1.40 -5.24 -4.90
CA VAL A 45 -1.09 -6.26 -3.88
C VAL A 45 -0.38 -5.62 -2.69
N LEU A 46 0.62 -4.79 -2.94
CA LEU A 46 1.36 -4.11 -1.87
C LEU A 46 0.48 -3.16 -1.05
N PHE A 47 -0.43 -2.45 -1.73
CA PHE A 47 -1.39 -1.55 -1.10
C PHE A 47 -2.35 -2.32 -0.18
N ILE A 48 -2.90 -3.43 -0.66
CA ILE A 48 -3.80 -4.29 0.12
C ILE A 48 -3.08 -4.86 1.34
N LEU A 49 -1.84 -5.35 1.18
CA LEU A 49 -1.04 -5.84 2.31
C LEU A 49 -0.81 -4.74 3.36
N GLY A 50 -0.47 -3.52 2.92
CA GLY A 50 -0.35 -2.36 3.80
C GLY A 50 -1.67 -2.03 4.52
N ALA A 51 -2.80 -2.10 3.83
CA ALA A 51 -4.11 -1.84 4.41
C ALA A 51 -4.52 -2.90 5.45
N ILE A 52 -4.25 -4.19 5.17
CA ILE A 52 -4.47 -5.29 6.12
C ILE A 52 -3.62 -5.10 7.37
N LEU A 53 -2.32 -4.79 7.20
CA LEU A 53 -1.43 -4.53 8.33
C LEU A 53 -1.87 -3.32 9.15
N LEU A 54 -2.39 -2.28 8.49
CA LEU A 54 -2.92 -1.09 9.17
C LEU A 54 -4.19 -1.43 9.96
N ALA A 55 -5.09 -2.22 9.38
CA ALA A 55 -6.33 -2.65 10.03
C ALA A 55 -6.08 -3.51 11.29
N GLN A 56 -4.94 -4.21 11.35
CA GLN A 56 -4.52 -4.97 12.54
C GLN A 56 -3.85 -4.10 13.61
N THR A 57 -3.57 -2.82 13.34
CA THR A 57 -3.02 -1.91 14.36
C THR A 57 -4.15 -1.22 15.13
N PRO A 58 -4.10 -1.18 16.47
CA PRO A 58 -5.14 -0.52 17.26
C PRO A 58 -5.30 0.95 16.87
N THR A 59 -6.51 1.37 16.51
CA THR A 59 -6.93 2.76 16.58
C THR A 59 -7.12 3.07 18.06
N GLY A 60 -6.45 4.10 18.59
CA GLY A 60 -6.35 4.37 20.03
C GLY A 60 -7.65 4.75 20.76
N ASP A 61 -8.81 4.24 20.31
CA ASP A 61 -10.14 4.54 20.83
C ASP A 61 -10.54 3.62 22.01
N SER A 62 -9.63 2.77 22.51
CA SER A 62 -9.85 1.98 23.74
C SER A 62 -9.20 2.58 25.00
N ASP A 63 -8.54 3.74 24.90
CA ASP A 63 -7.92 4.45 26.04
C ASP A 63 -8.50 5.86 26.28
N ALA A 64 -9.68 6.16 25.73
CA ALA A 64 -10.48 7.30 26.16
C ALA A 64 -11.58 6.78 27.09
N GLY A 65 -11.30 6.83 28.40
CA GLY A 65 -12.26 6.51 29.47
C GLY A 65 -13.45 7.44 29.55
#